data_AF-A3UJ57-F1
#
_entry.id   AF-A3UJ57-F1
#
_cell.length_a   1.000
_cell.length_b   1.000
_cell.length_c   1.000
_cell.angle_alpha   90.00
_cell.angle_beta   90.00
_cell.angle_gamma   90.00
#
_symmetry.space_group_name_H-M   'P 1'
#
loop_
_entity.id
_entity.type
_entity.pdbx_description
1 polymer ?
#
loop_
_entity_poly.entity_id
_entity_poly.type
_entity_poly.pdbx_seq_one_letter_code
_entity_poly.pdbx_strand_id
1 'polypeptide(L)'
;MEDILVPLGLFGMVVAIVAINVAGSASRRKAVLATVQEAIRSGQQLSPETIKALGVQEKPKGGDLKAGSILLAVAAALIVLGFAVSGLDADQEVLSIMTAIAAFPGFIGVVLILFGLFSKKKDQD
;
A
#
# COMPACT_ATOMS: atom_id res chain seq x y z
N MET A 1 -31.26 0.36 -10.75
CA MET A 1 -29.95 0.93 -11.15
C MET A 1 -29.20 1.50 -9.95
N GLU A 2 -29.92 2.14 -9.02
CA GLU A 2 -29.33 2.64 -7.76
C GLU A 2 -28.64 1.53 -6.94
N ASP A 3 -29.19 0.31 -6.92
CA ASP A 3 -28.60 -0.85 -6.21
C ASP A 3 -27.21 -1.28 -6.70
N ILE A 4 -26.86 -0.95 -7.94
CA ILE A 4 -25.53 -1.25 -8.52
C ILE A 4 -24.59 -0.06 -8.31
N LEU A 5 -25.13 1.17 -8.33
CA LEU A 5 -24.34 2.39 -8.24
C LEU A 5 -23.66 2.53 -6.88
N VAL A 6 -24.31 2.09 -5.80
CA VAL A 6 -23.77 2.16 -4.44
C VAL A 6 -22.53 1.26 -4.27
N PRO A 7 -22.56 -0.05 -4.57
CA PRO A 7 -21.35 -0.88 -4.58
C PRO A 7 -20.27 -0.36 -5.53
N LEU A 8 -20.67 0.08 -6.73
CA LEU A 8 -19.72 0.57 -7.74
C LEU A 8 -18.98 1.83 -7.24
N GLY A 9 -19.66 2.73 -6.55
CA GLY A 9 -19.06 3.91 -5.94
C GLY A 9 -18.04 3.55 -4.86
N LEU A 10 -18.36 2.58 -4.00
CA LEU A 10 -17.44 2.10 -2.95
C LEU A 10 -16.15 1.52 -3.54
N PHE A 11 -16.26 0.59 -4.50
CA PHE A 11 -15.09 -0.01 -5.14
C PHE A 11 -14.35 0.98 -6.03
N GLY A 12 -15.06 1.86 -6.73
CA GLY A 12 -14.50 2.92 -7.55
C GLY A 12 -13.65 3.91 -6.76
N MET A 13 -14.08 4.27 -5.53
CA MET A 13 -13.30 5.13 -4.64
C MET A 13 -11.95 4.51 -4.30
N VAL A 14 -11.92 3.21 -3.96
CA VAL A 14 -10.66 2.51 -3.63
C VAL A 14 -9.72 2.52 -4.84
N VAL A 15 -10.22 2.18 -6.03
CA VAL A 15 -9.43 2.23 -7.27
C VAL A 15 -8.90 3.63 -7.54
N ALA A 16 -9.73 4.67 -7.36
CA ALA A 16 -9.34 6.06 -7.56
C ALA A 16 -8.22 6.49 -6.61
N ILE A 17 -8.33 6.17 -5.31
CA ILE A 17 -7.29 6.50 -4.32
C ILE A 17 -5.95 5.85 -4.70
N VAL A 18 -5.97 4.56 -5.07
CA VAL A 18 -4.75 3.84 -5.48
C VAL A 18 -4.18 4.43 -6.78
N ALA A 19 -5.02 4.68 -7.78
CA ALA A 19 -4.61 5.24 -9.07
C ALA A 19 -3.96 6.62 -8.90
N ILE A 20 -4.55 7.50 -8.08
CA ILE A 20 -3.99 8.83 -7.77
C ILE A 20 -2.62 8.70 -7.11
N ASN A 21 -2.47 7.78 -6.15
CA ASN A 21 -1.20 7.60 -5.45
C ASN A 21 -0.09 7.08 -6.38
N VAL A 22 -0.42 6.09 -7.21
CA VAL A 22 0.51 5.51 -8.21
C VAL A 22 0.88 6.56 -9.26
N ALA A 23 -0.10 7.28 -9.80
CA ALA A 23 0.13 8.34 -10.78
C ALA A 23 1.00 9.46 -10.19
N GLY A 24 0.71 9.91 -8.97
CA GLY A 24 1.50 10.92 -8.27
C GLY A 24 2.95 10.48 -8.04
N SER A 25 3.17 9.22 -7.67
CA SER A 25 4.51 8.64 -7.50
C SER A 25 5.28 8.57 -8.82
N ALA A 26 4.63 8.12 -9.89
CA ALA A 26 5.22 8.07 -11.23
C ALA A 26 5.59 9.47 -11.73
N SER A 27 4.71 10.46 -11.52
CA SER A 27 4.96 11.86 -11.89
C SER A 27 6.13 12.46 -11.14
N ARG A 28 6.27 12.21 -9.82
CA ARG A 28 7.42 12.67 -9.03
C ARG A 28 8.75 12.09 -9.54
N ARG A 29 8.78 10.79 -9.85
CA ARG A 29 9.98 10.14 -10.45
C ARG A 29 10.34 10.75 -11.80
N LYS A 30 9.36 10.99 -12.67
CA LYS A 30 9.59 11.65 -13.96
C LYS A 30 10.16 13.05 -13.79
N ALA A 31 9.63 13.85 -12.86
CA ALA A 31 10.12 15.19 -12.58
C ALA A 31 11.58 15.19 -12.11
N VAL A 32 11.94 14.30 -11.18
CA VAL A 32 13.33 14.12 -10.72
C VAL A 32 14.26 13.77 -11.89
N LEU A 33 13.88 12.79 -12.72
CA LEU A 33 14.69 12.37 -13.86
C LEU A 33 14.86 13.49 -14.89
N ALA A 34 13.83 14.31 -15.11
CA ALA A 34 13.91 15.47 -15.99
C ALA A 34 14.91 16.51 -15.45
N THR A 35 14.89 16.79 -14.15
CA THR A 35 15.87 17.68 -13.51
C THR A 35 17.30 17.16 -13.64
N VAL A 36 17.51 15.84 -13.46
CA VAL A 36 18.83 15.22 -13.64
C VAL A 36 19.30 15.33 -15.09
N GLN A 37 18.42 15.08 -16.06
CA GLN A 37 18.74 15.24 -17.49
C GLN A 37 19.12 16.68 -17.82
N GLU A 38 18.42 17.67 -17.27
CA GLU A 38 18.72 19.09 -17.50
C GLU A 38 20.06 19.50 -16.88
N ALA A 39 20.37 19.05 -15.66
CA ALA A 39 21.65 19.31 -15.01
C ALA A 39 22.84 18.70 -15.78
N ILE A 40 22.65 17.52 -16.39
CA ILE A 40 23.67 16.92 -17.27
C ILE A 40 23.84 17.76 -18.55
N ARG A 41 22.74 18.22 -19.16
CA ARG A 41 22.78 19.06 -20.37
C ARG A 41 23.44 20.43 -20.15
N SER A 42 23.28 21.02 -18.97
CA SER A 42 23.93 22.28 -18.61
C SER A 42 25.42 22.14 -18.28
N GLY A 43 25.98 20.93 -18.41
CA GLY A 43 27.39 20.64 -18.14
C GLY A 43 27.74 20.58 -16.64
N GLN A 44 26.72 20.54 -15.77
CA GLN A 44 26.93 20.50 -14.34
C GLN A 44 27.36 19.09 -13.92
N GLN A 45 28.53 18.98 -13.30
CA GLN A 45 29.00 17.71 -12.75
C GLN A 45 28.18 17.39 -11.49
N LEU A 46 27.27 16.42 -11.60
CA LEU A 46 26.54 15.90 -10.46
C LEU A 46 27.45 14.93 -9.70
N SER A 47 27.68 15.20 -8.41
CA SER A 47 28.40 14.24 -7.57
C SER A 47 27.56 12.96 -7.40
N PRO A 48 28.21 11.80 -7.18
CA PRO A 48 27.50 10.55 -6.90
C PRO A 48 26.52 10.68 -5.71
N GLU A 49 26.85 11.50 -4.72
CA GLU A 49 26.01 11.78 -3.55
C GLU A 49 24.74 12.55 -3.93
N THR A 50 24.85 13.55 -4.82
CA THR A 50 23.70 14.30 -5.33
C THR A 50 22.77 13.42 -6.17
N ILE A 51 23.34 12.54 -7.01
CA ILE A 51 22.56 11.57 -7.80
C ILE A 51 21.83 10.59 -6.88
N LYS A 52 22.49 10.12 -5.81
CA LYS A 52 21.86 9.22 -4.83
C LYS A 52 20.73 9.93 -4.08
N ALA A 53 20.95 11.18 -3.66
CA ALA A 53 19.95 12.01 -2.98
C ALA A 53 18.72 12.33 -3.85
N LEU A 54 18.90 12.49 -5.17
CA LEU A 54 17.82 12.78 -6.11
C LEU A 54 17.11 11.51 -6.62
N GLY A 55 17.87 10.50 -7.02
CA GLY A 55 17.37 9.36 -7.80
C GLY A 55 17.02 8.11 -6.99
N VAL A 56 17.53 7.96 -5.77
CA VAL A 56 17.28 6.77 -4.95
C VAL A 56 16.65 7.22 -3.64
N GLN A 57 15.32 7.33 -3.64
CA GLN A 57 14.61 7.13 -2.37
C GLN A 57 14.93 5.68 -1.97
N GLU A 58 15.87 5.50 -1.03
CA GLU A 58 16.07 4.21 -0.41
C GLU A 58 14.71 3.78 0.13
N LYS A 59 14.28 2.56 -0.23
CA LYS A 59 13.04 1.99 0.30
C LYS A 59 13.12 2.16 1.83
N PRO A 60 12.16 2.84 2.47
CA PRO A 60 12.25 3.11 3.89
C PRO A 60 12.45 1.79 4.64
N LYS A 61 13.53 1.69 5.41
CA LYS A 61 13.83 0.50 6.21
C LYS A 61 12.64 0.22 7.13
N GLY A 62 12.09 -1.00 7.06
CA GLY A 62 10.88 -1.37 7.80
C GLY A 62 9.56 -0.98 7.14
N GLY A 63 9.56 -0.49 5.90
CA GLY A 63 8.34 -0.20 5.14
C GLY A 63 7.41 -1.41 5.02
N ASP A 64 7.99 -2.60 4.85
CA ASP A 64 7.25 -3.86 4.77
C ASP A 64 6.60 -4.23 6.11
N LEU A 65 7.28 -4.01 7.24
CA LEU A 65 6.70 -4.28 8.57
C LEU A 65 5.51 -3.35 8.84
N LYS A 66 5.65 -2.05 8.56
CA LYS A 66 4.56 -1.08 8.73
C LYS A 66 3.38 -1.42 7.81
N ALA A 67 3.64 -1.67 6.53
CA ALA A 67 2.60 -2.01 5.58
C ALA A 67 1.87 -3.31 5.98
N GLY A 68 2.63 -4.31 6.41
CA GLY A 68 2.10 -5.58 6.86
C GLY A 68 1.21 -5.47 8.10
N SER A 69 1.63 -4.68 9.10
CA SER A 69 0.82 -4.40 10.29
C SER A 69 -0.49 -3.68 9.97
N ILE A 70 -0.48 -2.72 9.03
CA ILE A 70 -1.69 -2.03 8.59
C ILE A 70 -2.66 -3.01 7.92
N LEU A 71 -2.16 -3.86 7.02
CA LEU A 71 -2.97 -4.86 6.32
C LEU A 71 -3.59 -5.89 7.28
N LEU A 72 -2.85 -6.33 8.28
CA LEU A 72 -3.36 -7.22 9.32
C LEU A 72 -4.47 -6.54 10.16
N ALA A 73 -4.31 -5.26 10.48
CA ALA A 73 -5.34 -4.48 11.17
C ALA A 73 -6.62 -4.32 10.34
N VAL A 74 -6.49 -4.10 9.02
CA VAL A 74 -7.64 -4.03 8.10
C VAL A 74 -8.38 -5.38 8.05
N ALA A 75 -7.64 -6.49 7.97
CA ALA A 75 -8.25 -7.83 8.01
C ALA A 75 -9.03 -8.07 9.31
N ALA A 76 -8.44 -7.72 10.46
CA ALA A 76 -9.12 -7.83 11.75
C ALA A 76 -10.36 -6.95 11.81
N ALA A 77 -10.30 -5.72 11.30
CA ALA A 77 -11.44 -4.80 11.27
C ALA A 77 -12.60 -5.35 10.41
N LEU A 78 -12.31 -5.98 9.27
CA LEU A 78 -13.34 -6.61 8.42
C LEU A 78 -14.03 -7.79 9.12
N ILE A 79 -13.29 -8.61 9.88
CA ILE A 79 -13.87 -9.70 10.66
C ILE A 79 -14.77 -9.15 11.77
N VAL A 80 -14.31 -8.13 12.50
CA VAL A 80 -15.10 -7.47 13.56
C VAL A 80 -16.37 -6.85 12.98
N LEU A 81 -16.28 -6.21 11.81
CA LEU A 81 -17.42 -5.66 11.10
C LEU A 81 -18.42 -6.77 10.72
N GLY A 82 -17.95 -7.87 10.13
CA GLY A 82 -18.80 -9.02 9.79
C GLY A 82 -19.53 -9.58 11.00
N PHE A 83 -18.86 -9.66 12.15
CA PHE A 83 -19.46 -10.12 13.41
C PHE A 83 -20.49 -9.14 13.96
N ALA A 84 -20.21 -7.84 13.89
CA ALA A 84 -21.14 -6.80 14.35
C ALA A 84 -22.42 -6.78 13.51
N VAL A 85 -22.31 -6.93 12.18
CA VAL A 85 -23.45 -6.92 11.26
C VAL A 85 -24.27 -8.21 11.36
N SER A 86 -23.64 -9.38 11.45
CA SER A 86 -24.36 -10.65 11.58
C SER A 86 -25.19 -10.73 12.88
N GLY A 87 -24.77 -10.01 13.93
CA GLY A 87 -25.53 -9.87 15.17
C GLY A 87 -26.78 -8.98 15.07
N LEU A 88 -26.87 -8.10 14.06
CA LEU A 88 -28.00 -7.19 13.86
C LEU A 88 -29.08 -7.80 12.95
N ASP A 89 -28.67 -8.40 11.83
CA ASP A 89 -29.59 -8.92 10.80
C ASP A 89 -29.84 -10.43 10.91
N ALA A 90 -29.26 -11.10 11.92
CA ALA A 90 -29.30 -12.56 12.12
C ALA A 90 -28.82 -13.39 10.91
N ASP A 91 -28.10 -12.77 9.97
CA ASP A 91 -27.54 -13.43 8.80
C ASP A 91 -26.08 -13.82 9.04
N GLN A 92 -25.84 -15.12 9.22
CA GLN A 92 -24.49 -15.65 9.42
C GLN A 92 -23.66 -15.64 8.13
N GLU A 93 -24.28 -15.52 6.94
CA GLU A 93 -23.55 -15.48 5.67
C GLU A 93 -22.65 -14.23 5.59
N VAL A 94 -23.07 -13.12 6.19
CA VAL A 94 -22.29 -11.87 6.22
C VAL A 94 -20.94 -12.08 6.90
N LEU A 95 -20.89 -12.82 8.02
CA LEU A 95 -19.63 -13.11 8.71
C LEU A 95 -18.69 -13.95 7.84
N SER A 96 -19.22 -14.98 7.16
CA SER A 96 -18.44 -15.83 6.26
C SER A 96 -17.87 -15.05 5.08
N ILE A 97 -18.68 -14.18 4.45
CA ILE A 97 -18.25 -13.35 3.33
C ILE A 97 -17.17 -12.35 3.78
N MET A 98 -17.39 -11.64 4.90
CA MET A 98 -16.43 -10.68 5.42
C MET A 98 -15.11 -11.33 5.83
N THR A 99 -15.16 -12.54 6.41
CA THR A 99 -13.96 -13.32 6.74
C THR A 99 -13.19 -13.74 5.49
N ALA A 100 -13.88 -14.16 4.43
CA ALA A 100 -13.25 -14.50 3.16
C ALA A 100 -12.57 -13.27 2.52
N ILE A 101 -13.22 -12.10 2.56
CA ILE A 101 -12.64 -10.84 2.06
C ILE A 101 -11.44 -10.42 2.93
N ALA A 102 -11.53 -10.57 4.26
CA ALA A 102 -10.46 -10.25 5.20
C ALA A 102 -9.20 -11.12 5.01
N ALA A 103 -9.35 -12.34 4.49
CA ALA A 103 -8.23 -13.24 4.24
C ALA A 103 -7.19 -12.63 3.28
N PHE A 104 -7.63 -11.87 2.27
CA PHE A 104 -6.73 -11.22 1.32
C PHE A 104 -5.75 -10.24 1.99
N PRO A 105 -6.20 -9.15 2.64
CA PRO A 105 -5.30 -8.27 3.37
C PRO A 105 -4.60 -8.99 4.54
N GLY A 106 -5.24 -9.97 5.17
CA GLY A 106 -4.66 -10.74 6.27
C GLY A 106 -3.38 -11.47 5.87
N PHE A 107 -3.44 -12.28 4.81
CA PHE A 107 -2.27 -13.04 4.33
C PHE A 107 -1.19 -12.12 3.73
N ILE A 108 -1.57 -11.07 2.99
CA ILE A 108 -0.60 -10.08 2.50
C ILE A 108 0.11 -9.42 3.69
N GLY A 109 -0.64 -9.07 4.74
CA GLY A 109 -0.12 -8.50 5.97
C GLY A 109 0.91 -9.39 6.65
N VAL A 110 0.59 -10.68 6.81
CA VAL A 110 1.49 -11.68 7.39
C VAL A 110 2.80 -11.77 6.61
N VAL A 111 2.74 -11.88 5.28
CA VAL A 111 3.95 -12.01 4.43
C VAL A 111 4.83 -10.76 4.54
N LEU A 112 4.23 -9.56 4.52
CA LEU A 112 4.97 -8.31 4.66
C LEU A 112 5.63 -8.15 6.03
N ILE A 113 4.97 -8.60 7.10
CA ILE A 113 5.57 -8.65 8.44
C ILE A 113 6.76 -9.60 8.46
N LEU A 114 6.62 -10.80 7.89
CA LEU A 114 7.72 -11.78 7.82
C LEU A 114 8.93 -11.22 7.06
N PHE A 115 8.71 -10.58 5.91
CA PHE A 115 9.78 -9.89 5.17
C PHE A 115 10.42 -8.78 6.01
N GLY A 116 9.62 -7.95 6.67
CA GLY A 116 10.13 -6.91 7.57
C GLY A 116 11.01 -7.46 8.71
N LEU A 117 10.62 -8.58 9.30
CA LEU A 117 11.38 -9.24 10.37
C LEU A 117 12.69 -9.85 9.87
N PHE A 118 12.67 -10.54 8.72
CA PHE A 118 13.87 -11.14 8.14
C PHE A 118 14.85 -10.11 7.58
N SER A 119 14.36 -9.04 6.96
CA SER A 119 15.21 -7.92 6.53
C SER A 119 15.87 -7.21 7.71
N LYS A 120 15.17 -7.06 8.85
CA LYS A 120 15.76 -6.48 10.07
C LYS A 120 16.87 -7.36 10.64
N LYS A 121 16.73 -8.69 10.59
CA LYS A 121 17.75 -9.62 11.09
C LYS A 121 19.03 -9.60 10.24
N LYS A 122 18.90 -9.56 8.91
CA LYS A 122 20.04 -9.54 7.98
C LYS A 122 20.90 -8.26 8.09
N ASP A 123 20.32 -7.15 8.55
CA ASP A 123 21.04 -5.90 8.78
C ASP A 123 21.83 -5.88 10.11
N GLN A 124 21.68 -6.89 10.98
CA GLN A 124 22.36 -6.99 12.28
C GLN A 124 23.54 -7.99 12.32
N ASP A 125 23.68 -8.82 11.28
CA ASP A 125 24.82 -9.74 11.07
C ASP A 125 25.85 -9.11 10.12
#